data_AF-A0A2D6KEQ3-F1
#
_entry.id   AF-A0A2D6KEQ3-F1
#
_cell.length_a   1.000
_cell.length_b   1.000
_cell.length_c   1.000
_cell.angle_alpha   90.00
_cell.angle_beta   90.00
_cell.angle_gamma   90.00
#
_symmetry.space_group_name_H-M   'P 1'
#
loop_
_entity.id
_entity.type
_entity.pdbx_description
1 polymer ?
#
loop_
_entity_poly.entity_id
_entity_poly.type
_entity_poly.pdbx_seq_one_letter_code
_entity_poly.pdbx_strand_id
1 'polypeptide(L)'
;MDQQDIMKIQMMEQEVNQLNEQLKIVEQNVGEMNSLKDSLSEIEGENNMLANLGKKIYVPVEIKDKKLIVDIGNNVLIKKSI
;
A
#
# COMPACT_ATOMS: atom_id res chain seq x y z
N MET A 1 42.45 9.93 -14.93
CA MET A 1 41.41 9.10 -14.27
C MET A 1 42.03 7.76 -14.05
N ASP A 2 42.26 7.41 -12.79
CA ASP A 2 42.89 6.14 -12.44
C ASP A 2 41.86 5.02 -12.47
N GLN A 3 42.31 3.78 -12.73
CA GLN A 3 41.44 2.61 -12.80
C GLN A 3 40.66 2.38 -11.48
N GLN A 4 41.23 2.83 -10.36
CA GLN A 4 40.58 2.81 -9.05
C GLN A 4 39.39 3.78 -8.96
N ASP A 5 39.50 4.96 -9.58
CA ASP A 5 38.41 5.95 -9.60
C ASP A 5 37.22 5.42 -10.41
N ILE A 6 37.50 4.78 -11.55
CA ILE A 6 36.47 4.17 -12.41
C ILE A 6 35.73 3.06 -11.66
N MET A 7 36.47 2.19 -10.97
CA MET A 7 35.88 1.10 -10.18
C MET A 7 35.02 1.64 -9.03
N LYS A 8 35.48 2.71 -8.36
CA LYS A 8 34.71 3.36 -7.29
C LYS A 8 33.42 4.00 -7.80
N ILE A 9 33.46 4.65 -8.96
CA ILE A 9 32.27 5.23 -9.61
C ILE A 9 31.25 4.12 -9.94
N GLN A 10 31.69 2.99 -10.49
CA GLN A 10 30.81 1.86 -10.80
C GLN A 10 30.13 1.27 -9.55
N MET A 11 30.87 1.14 -8.45
CA MET A 11 30.30 0.68 -7.18
C MET A 11 29.26 1.66 -6.63
N MET A 12 29.55 2.96 -6.70
CA MET A 12 28.59 4.00 -6.27
C MET A 12 27.33 4.00 -7.13
N GLU A 13 27.47 3.82 -8.45
CA GLU A 13 26.33 3.74 -9.36
C GLU A 13 25.43 2.53 -9.03
N GLN A 14 26.03 1.38 -8.73
CA GLN A 14 25.29 0.19 -8.30
C GLN A 14 24.52 0.43 -6.99
N GLU A 15 25.16 1.08 -6.00
CA GLU A 15 24.52 1.43 -4.73
C GLU A 15 23.35 2.40 -4.93
N VAL A 16 23.54 3.42 -5.76
CA VAL A 16 22.48 4.39 -6.11
C VAL A 16 21.29 3.69 -6.78
N ASN A 17 21.54 2.75 -7.70
CA ASN A 17 20.48 2.01 -8.36
C ASN A 17 19.66 1.16 -7.37
N GLN A 18 20.33 0.50 -6.42
CA GLN A 18 19.65 -0.26 -5.36
C GLN A 18 18.80 0.64 -4.45
N LEU A 19 19.31 1.82 -4.08
CA LEU A 19 18.55 2.78 -3.28
C LEU A 19 17.34 3.32 -4.02
N ASN A 20 17.46 3.58 -5.33
CA ASN A 20 16.33 4.04 -6.15
C ASN A 20 15.23 2.98 -6.27
N GLU A 21 15.59 1.69 -6.39
CA GLU A 21 14.61 0.61 -6.38
C GLU A 21 13.86 0.52 -5.04
N GLN A 22 14.57 0.66 -3.92
CA GLN A 22 13.95 0.70 -2.59
C GLN A 22 13.03 1.92 -2.44
N LEU A 23 13.47 3.09 -2.89
CA LEU A 23 12.68 4.32 -2.86
C LEU A 23 11.37 4.17 -3.63
N LYS A 24 11.42 3.57 -4.83
CA LYS A 24 10.23 3.32 -5.65
C LYS A 24 9.19 2.46 -4.93
N ILE A 25 9.63 1.43 -4.19
CA ILE A 25 8.73 0.58 -3.40
C ILE A 25 8.09 1.38 -2.27
N VAL A 26 8.86 2.22 -1.58
CA VAL A 26 8.35 3.08 -0.50
C VAL A 26 7.31 4.07 -1.05
N GLU A 27 7.60 4.73 -2.18
CA GLU A 27 6.67 5.67 -2.81
C GLU A 27 5.37 4.98 -3.24
N GLN A 28 5.46 3.78 -3.81
CA GLN A 28 4.28 2.98 -4.16
C GLN A 28 3.43 2.68 -2.91
N ASN A 29 4.07 2.22 -1.82
CA ASN A 29 3.37 1.91 -0.58
C ASN A 29 2.70 3.16 0.03
N VAL A 30 3.36 4.32 -0.04
CA VAL A 30 2.77 5.60 0.39
C VAL A 30 1.55 5.94 -0.46
N GLY A 31 1.61 5.74 -1.78
CA GLY A 31 0.47 5.91 -2.67
C GLY A 31 -0.70 5.00 -2.31
N GLU A 32 -0.44 3.71 -2.10
CA GLU A 32 -1.45 2.73 -1.68
C GLU A 32 -2.09 3.09 -0.33
N MET A 33 -1.30 3.57 0.64
CA MET A 33 -1.81 4.03 1.94
C MET A 33 -2.72 5.26 1.81
N ASN A 34 -2.39 6.20 0.93
CA ASN A 34 -3.24 7.36 0.67
C ASN A 34 -4.56 6.95 0.01
N SER A 35 -4.51 6.08 -1.01
CA SER A 35 -5.73 5.56 -1.64
C SER A 35 -6.61 4.77 -0.67
N LEU A 36 -6.01 3.99 0.24
CA LEU A 36 -6.75 3.31 1.30
C LEU A 36 -7.43 4.31 2.24
N LYS A 37 -6.73 5.37 2.65
CA LYS A 37 -7.30 6.42 3.50
C LYS A 37 -8.51 7.07 2.84
N ASP A 38 -8.38 7.45 1.56
CA ASP A 38 -9.47 8.07 0.81
C ASP A 38 -10.67 7.12 0.69
N SER A 39 -10.43 5.84 0.39
CA SER A 39 -11.47 4.80 0.32
C SER A 39 -12.19 4.60 1.66
N LEU A 40 -11.46 4.64 2.78
CA LEU A 40 -12.05 4.52 4.12
C LEU A 40 -12.92 5.74 4.47
N SER A 41 -12.52 6.94 4.04
CA SER A 41 -13.34 8.15 4.21
C SER A 41 -14.63 8.11 3.39
N GLU A 42 -14.61 7.54 2.18
CA GLU A 42 -15.83 7.34 1.37
C GLU A 42 -16.81 6.38 2.06
N ILE A 43 -16.30 5.30 2.66
CA ILE A 43 -17.09 4.32 3.43
C ILE A 43 -17.75 4.97 4.67
N GLU A 44 -17.16 6.02 5.24
CA GLU A 44 -17.78 6.74 6.35
C GLU A 44 -19.05 7.48 5.91
N GLY A 45 -19.15 7.91 4.65
CA GLY A 45 -20.28 8.67 4.12
C GLY A 45 -21.44 7.82 3.56
N GLU A 46 -21.18 6.60 3.11
CA GLU A 46 -22.16 5.75 2.43
C GLU A 46 -22.38 4.40 3.13
N ASN A 47 -23.64 3.98 3.27
CA ASN A 47 -23.99 2.69 3.87
C ASN A 47 -24.17 1.58 2.83
N ASN A 48 -24.32 1.90 1.54
CA ASN A 48 -24.57 0.93 0.48
C ASN A 48 -23.41 0.95 -0.52
N MET A 49 -22.84 -0.20 -0.84
CA MET A 49 -21.73 -0.31 -1.78
C MET A 49 -21.82 -1.58 -2.63
N LEU A 50 -21.05 -1.65 -3.71
CA LEU A 50 -20.90 -2.86 -4.51
C LEU A 50 -19.63 -3.61 -4.08
N ALA A 51 -19.80 -4.76 -3.44
CA ALA A 51 -18.68 -5.62 -3.07
C ALA A 51 -18.30 -6.54 -4.23
N ASN A 52 -17.01 -6.60 -4.57
CA ASN A 52 -16.48 -7.50 -5.58
C ASN A 52 -16.28 -8.91 -4.97
N LEU A 53 -16.92 -9.93 -5.53
CA LEU A 53 -16.77 -11.34 -5.12
C LEU A 53 -15.77 -12.13 -5.97
N GLY A 54 -15.11 -11.47 -6.94
CA GLY A 54 -14.17 -12.06 -7.89
C GLY A 54 -14.74 -12.16 -9.31
N LYS A 55 -13.84 -12.39 -10.29
CA LYS A 55 -14.19 -12.55 -11.72
C LYS A 55 -15.08 -11.43 -12.30
N LYS A 56 -14.93 -10.20 -11.79
CA LYS A 56 -15.76 -9.03 -12.16
C LYS A 56 -17.25 -9.18 -11.78
N ILE A 57 -17.56 -9.99 -10.77
CA ILE A 57 -18.91 -10.12 -10.22
C ILE A 57 -19.02 -9.21 -8.99
N TYR A 58 -20.06 -8.39 -8.96
CA TYR A 58 -20.32 -7.42 -7.91
C TYR A 58 -21.70 -7.67 -7.29
N VAL A 59 -21.79 -7.55 -5.97
CA VAL A 59 -23.06 -7.67 -5.24
C VAL A 59 -23.32 -6.40 -4.43
N PRO A 60 -24.57 -5.90 -4.41
CA PRO A 60 -24.94 -4.81 -3.52
C PRO A 60 -24.89 -5.31 -2.07
N VAL A 61 -24.19 -4.56 -1.23
CA VAL A 61 -24.06 -4.82 0.21
C VAL A 61 -24.35 -3.56 1.00
N GLU A 62 -24.88 -3.77 2.20
CA GLU A 62 -25.11 -2.71 3.19
C GLU A 62 -24.14 -2.88 4.37
N ILE A 63 -23.48 -1.79 4.75
CA ILE A 63 -22.52 -1.76 5.85
C ILE A 63 -23.29 -1.65 7.18
N LYS A 64 -23.29 -2.74 7.94
CA LYS A 64 -24.01 -2.83 9.22
C LYS A 64 -23.26 -2.23 10.41
N ASP A 65 -21.93 -2.26 10.38
CA ASP A 65 -21.08 -1.76 11.47
C ASP A 65 -19.82 -1.13 10.86
N LYS A 66 -19.47 0.08 11.33
CA LYS A 66 -18.26 0.81 10.91
C LYS A 66 -17.01 0.37 11.66
N LYS A 67 -17.01 -0.89 12.12
CA LYS A 67 -15.85 -1.52 12.76
C LYS A 67 -15.08 -2.31 11.72
N LEU A 68 -13.85 -1.89 11.50
CA LEU A 68 -12.87 -2.58 10.68
C LEU A 68 -12.21 -3.70 11.48
N ILE A 69 -11.92 -4.80 10.80
CA ILE A 69 -11.01 -5.84 11.29
C ILE A 69 -9.68 -5.63 10.58
N VAL A 70 -8.65 -5.27 11.33
CA VAL A 70 -7.34 -4.91 10.80
C VAL A 70 -6.31 -5.93 11.28
N ASP A 71 -5.54 -6.49 10.36
CA ASP A 71 -4.38 -7.32 10.65
C ASP A 71 -3.16 -6.43 10.94
N ILE A 72 -2.52 -6.64 12.09
CA ILE A 72 -1.30 -5.92 12.50
C ILE A 72 -0.04 -6.80 12.43
N GLY A 73 -0.14 -7.97 11.79
CA GLY A 73 0.92 -8.95 11.66
C GLY A 73 0.80 -10.11 12.67
N ASN A 74 1.52 -11.19 12.40
CA ASN A 74 1.52 -12.42 13.21
C ASN A 74 0.12 -13.01 13.44
N ASN A 75 -0.79 -12.86 12.48
CA ASN A 75 -2.21 -13.26 12.57
C ASN A 75 -2.97 -12.59 13.73
N VAL A 76 -2.51 -11.43 14.19
CA VAL A 76 -3.19 -10.65 15.22
C VAL A 76 -4.17 -9.70 14.57
N LEU A 77 -5.46 -9.96 14.81
CA LEU A 77 -6.57 -9.17 14.28
C LEU A 77 -7.13 -8.26 15.38
N ILE A 78 -7.21 -6.97 15.11
CA ILE A 78 -7.80 -5.98 16.01
C ILE A 78 -9.03 -5.33 15.38
N LYS A 79 -9.98 -4.96 16.23
CA LYS A 79 -11.13 -4.16 15.81
C LYS A 79 -10.78 -2.68 15.95
N LYS A 80 -10.91 -1.92 14.88
CA LYS A 80 -10.78 -0.46 14.89
C LYS A 80 -12.05 0.18 14.34
N SER A 81 -12.38 1.38 14.80
CA SER A 81 -13.30 2.22 14.04
C SER A 81 -12.59 2.73 12.79
N ILE A 82 -13.37 3.04 11.76
CA ILE A 82 -12.94 3.92 10.68
C ILE A 82 -12.46 5.24 11.27
#